data_AF-A0A7X3ZYS3-F1
#
_entry.id   AF-A0A7X3ZYS3-F1
#
_cell.length_a   1.000
_cell.length_b   1.000
_cell.length_c   1.000
_cell.angle_alpha   90.00
_cell.angle_beta   90.00
_cell.angle_gamma   90.00
#
_symmetry.space_group_name_H-M   'P 1'
#
loop_
_entity.id
_entity.type
_entity.pdbx_description
1 polymer ?
#
loop_
_entity_poly.entity_id
_entity_poly.type
_entity_poly.pdbx_seq_one_letter_code
_entity_poly.pdbx_strand_id
1 'polypeptide(L)'
;LALRDWPRSSVLDDKPGSFARFGADEMIDALRSPHVMLGEGSLVVEPTRALVAVDVNSAGSSSTAAGLKANLVALRALPRALRLRGLGGQVVIDLAPLAMRDRRRVEDTAKSAFRACPVDTTFAGWTPLGHMECLRKRERLPLHEVMT
;
A
#
# COMPACT_ATOMS: atom_id res chain seq x y z
N LEU A 1 -25.38 11.02 -0.89
CA LEU A 1 -24.23 11.07 -1.81
C LEU A 1 -23.54 12.41 -1.61
N ALA A 2 -22.49 12.46 -0.79
CA ALA A 2 -21.78 13.72 -0.54
C ALA A 2 -20.97 14.06 -1.79
N LEU A 3 -21.44 15.03 -2.58
CA LEU A 3 -20.58 15.77 -3.51
C LEU A 3 -19.47 16.38 -2.65
N ARG A 4 -18.25 15.86 -2.75
CA ARG A 4 -17.06 16.54 -2.24
C ARG A 4 -16.86 17.77 -3.13
N ASP A 5 -16.78 18.95 -2.53
CA ASP A 5 -16.26 20.15 -3.17
C ASP A 5 -14.79 19.91 -3.53
N TRP A 6 -14.56 19.32 -4.70
CA TRP A 6 -13.24 19.22 -5.26
C TRP A 6 -12.81 20.64 -5.66
N PRO A 7 -11.61 21.11 -5.27
CA PRO A 7 -11.11 22.37 -5.82
C PRO A 7 -11.16 22.29 -7.35
N ARG A 8 -11.71 23.31 -8.01
CA ARG A 8 -11.74 23.37 -9.48
C ARG A 8 -10.31 23.15 -9.97
N SER A 9 -10.07 22.03 -10.64
CA SER A 9 -8.73 21.75 -11.18
C SER A 9 -8.39 22.82 -12.21
N SER A 10 -7.12 23.22 -12.26
CA SER A 10 -6.62 24.11 -13.31
C SER A 10 -6.61 23.46 -14.70
N VAL A 11 -6.87 22.16 -14.77
CA VAL A 11 -6.94 21.35 -15.99
C VAL A 11 -8.18 20.47 -15.91
N LEU A 12 -9.18 20.76 -16.74
CA LEU A 12 -10.34 19.92 -17.00
C LEU A 12 -10.28 19.52 -18.48
N ASP A 13 -10.09 18.23 -18.75
CA ASP A 13 -10.17 17.64 -20.09
C ASP A 13 -11.29 16.62 -20.11
N ASP A 14 -12.46 17.05 -20.58
CA ASP A 14 -13.70 16.28 -20.67
C ASP A 14 -13.85 15.54 -22.01
N LYS A 15 -12.85 15.63 -22.90
CA LYS A 15 -12.89 14.98 -24.20
C LYS A 15 -12.66 13.47 -24.06
N PRO A 16 -13.30 12.64 -24.90
CA PRO A 16 -13.03 11.21 -24.95
C PRO A 16 -11.53 10.87 -25.02
N GLY A 17 -11.12 9.83 -24.29
CA GLY A 17 -9.71 9.42 -24.21
C GLY A 17 -8.82 10.31 -23.32
N SER A 18 -9.40 11.18 -22.48
CA SER A 18 -8.62 12.00 -21.55
C SER A 18 -7.78 11.16 -20.59
N PHE A 19 -8.31 10.04 -20.07
CA PHE A 19 -7.57 9.12 -19.21
C PHE A 19 -6.30 8.58 -19.86
N ALA A 20 -6.38 8.03 -21.08
CA ALA A 20 -5.23 7.63 -21.86
C ALA A 20 -4.21 8.77 -22.07
N ARG A 21 -4.67 9.98 -22.43
CA ARG A 21 -3.77 11.13 -22.63
C ARG A 21 -2.99 11.52 -21.37
N PHE A 22 -3.59 11.35 -20.19
CA PHE A 22 -2.94 11.61 -18.91
C PHE A 22 -2.23 10.39 -18.31
N GLY A 23 -2.16 9.27 -19.04
CA GLY A 23 -1.50 8.05 -18.60
C GLY A 23 -2.26 7.26 -17.54
N ALA A 24 -3.54 7.56 -17.32
CA ALA A 24 -4.32 6.95 -16.24
C ALA A 24 -4.61 5.48 -16.52
N ASP A 25 -4.81 5.10 -17.79
CA ASP A 25 -5.08 3.73 -18.19
C ASP A 25 -3.85 2.84 -17.92
N GLU A 26 -2.66 3.29 -18.28
CA GLU A 26 -1.39 2.60 -18.00
C GLU A 26 -1.13 2.50 -16.49
N MET A 27 -1.48 3.54 -15.72
CA MET A 27 -1.38 3.50 -14.26
C MET A 27 -2.36 2.50 -13.65
N ILE A 28 -3.57 2.37 -14.21
CA ILE A 28 -4.57 1.39 -13.77
C ILE A 28 -4.10 -0.03 -14.10
N ASP A 29 -3.61 -0.26 -15.31
CA ASP A 29 -3.08 -1.56 -15.73
C ASP A 29 -1.88 -1.99 -14.88
N ALA A 30 -0.98 -1.05 -14.53
CA ALA A 30 0.13 -1.33 -13.63
C ALA A 30 -0.33 -1.80 -12.23
N LEU A 31 -1.52 -1.41 -11.77
CA LEU A 31 -2.06 -1.85 -10.48
C LEU A 31 -2.55 -3.30 -10.49
N ARG A 32 -2.70 -3.93 -11.66
CA ARG A 32 -3.07 -5.35 -11.77
C ARG A 32 -1.93 -6.26 -11.31
N SER A 33 -0.68 -5.80 -11.44
CA SER A 33 0.46 -6.50 -10.85
C SER A 33 0.43 -6.39 -9.33
N PRO A 34 0.68 -7.46 -8.57
CA PRO A 34 0.83 -7.37 -7.11
C PRO A 34 2.17 -6.70 -6.73
N HIS A 35 3.15 -6.70 -7.63
CA HIS A 35 4.48 -6.14 -7.40
C HIS A 35 4.47 -4.62 -7.52
N VAL A 36 5.16 -3.96 -6.58
CA VAL A 36 5.43 -2.52 -6.57
C VAL A 36 6.92 -2.34 -6.35
N MET A 37 7.60 -1.84 -7.38
CA MET A 37 9.02 -1.52 -7.33
C MET A 37 9.26 -0.23 -6.55
N LEU A 38 10.24 -0.26 -5.66
CA LEU A 38 10.68 0.87 -4.85
C LEU A 38 12.18 1.05 -5.08
N GLY A 39 12.73 2.27 -5.04
CA GLY A 39 14.16 2.46 -5.32
C GLY A 39 15.10 1.66 -4.40
N GLU A 40 14.65 1.34 -3.18
CA GLU A 40 15.42 0.66 -2.13
C GLU A 40 14.86 -0.74 -1.81
N GLY A 41 14.02 -1.31 -2.68
CA GLY A 41 13.36 -2.59 -2.42
C GLY A 41 12.12 -2.83 -3.28
N SER A 42 11.26 -3.73 -2.84
CA SER A 42 9.93 -3.88 -3.44
C SER A 42 8.92 -4.29 -2.38
N LEU A 43 7.66 -4.06 -2.70
CA LEU A 43 6.55 -4.65 -1.94
C LEU A 43 5.67 -5.46 -2.89
N VAL A 44 5.14 -6.57 -2.39
CA VAL A 44 4.16 -7.41 -3.09
C VAL A 44 2.86 -7.35 -2.29
N VAL A 45 1.74 -7.03 -2.94
CA VAL A 45 0.43 -6.93 -2.28
C VAL A 45 -0.55 -7.89 -2.92
N GLU A 46 -0.88 -8.95 -2.20
CA GLU A 46 -1.71 -10.03 -2.71
C GLU A 46 -2.98 -10.20 -1.88
N PRO A 47 -4.16 -9.94 -2.47
CA PRO A 47 -5.40 -10.37 -1.84
C PRO A 47 -5.50 -11.90 -1.89
N THR A 48 -5.79 -12.50 -0.74
CA THR A 48 -6.17 -13.92 -0.63
C THR A 48 -7.66 -14.01 -0.32
N ARG A 49 -8.16 -15.24 -0.14
CA ARG A 49 -9.55 -15.48 0.28
C ARG A 49 -9.89 -14.83 1.63
N ALA A 50 -8.95 -14.81 2.58
CA ALA A 50 -9.23 -14.40 3.96
C ALA A 50 -8.67 -13.02 4.31
N LEU A 51 -7.48 -12.70 3.78
CA LEU A 51 -6.71 -11.50 4.16
C LEU A 51 -5.88 -10.99 2.98
N VAL A 52 -5.32 -9.80 3.13
CA VAL A 52 -4.32 -9.26 2.21
C VAL A 52 -2.93 -9.54 2.77
N ALA A 53 -2.12 -10.29 2.02
CA ALA A 53 -0.72 -10.52 2.33
C ALA A 53 0.13 -9.41 1.72
N VAL A 54 1.08 -8.90 2.49
CA VAL A 54 2.07 -7.93 2.03
C VAL A 54 3.44 -8.46 2.35
N ASP A 55 4.30 -8.57 1.34
CA ASP A 55 5.71 -8.99 1.49
C ASP A 55 6.65 -7.85 1.09
N VAL A 56 7.71 -7.63 1.87
CA VAL A 56 8.70 -6.54 1.64
C VAL A 56 10.08 -7.12 1.40
N ASN A 57 10.68 -6.75 0.26
CA ASN A 57 11.98 -7.25 -0.18
C ASN A 57 13.05 -6.14 -0.19
N SER A 58 14.23 -6.42 0.35
CA SER A 58 15.34 -5.47 0.52
C SER A 58 16.40 -5.46 -0.61
N ALA A 59 15.95 -5.48 -1.87
CA ALA A 59 16.80 -5.38 -3.06
C ALA A 59 18.05 -6.30 -3.06
N GLY A 60 17.91 -7.52 -2.51
CA GLY A 60 18.96 -8.55 -2.52
C GLY A 60 19.95 -8.55 -1.35
N SER A 61 19.84 -7.62 -0.40
CA SER A 61 20.64 -7.65 0.83
C SER A 61 19.85 -8.22 2.01
N SER A 62 20.40 -9.20 2.72
CA SER A 62 19.84 -9.75 3.96
C SER A 62 20.23 -8.98 5.22
N SER A 63 20.98 -7.88 5.09
CA SER A 63 21.39 -7.08 6.25
C SER A 63 20.20 -6.35 6.89
N THR A 64 20.20 -6.26 8.21
CA THR A 64 19.15 -5.53 8.95
C THR A 64 19.10 -4.04 8.63
N ALA A 65 20.23 -3.44 8.22
CA ALA A 65 20.29 -2.05 7.79
C ALA A 65 19.57 -1.84 6.44
N ALA A 66 19.79 -2.73 5.47
CA ALA A 66 19.10 -2.70 4.18
C ALA A 66 17.60 -3.02 4.37
N GLY A 67 17.29 -4.02 5.18
CA GLY A 67 15.91 -4.37 5.54
C GLY A 67 15.15 -3.21 6.19
N LEU A 68 15.77 -2.49 7.14
CA LEU A 68 15.17 -1.29 7.72
C LEU A 68 14.87 -0.23 6.66
N LYS A 69 15.81 0.05 5.74
CA LYS A 69 15.60 1.06 4.70
C LYS A 69 14.46 0.67 3.75
N ALA A 70 14.42 -0.59 3.33
CA ALA A 70 13.35 -1.15 2.50
C ALA A 70 11.99 -1.07 3.21
N ASN A 71 11.92 -1.49 4.47
CA ASN A 71 10.69 -1.44 5.30
C ASN A 71 10.14 -0.02 5.42
N LEU A 72 11.00 0.98 5.67
CA LEU A 72 10.56 2.38 5.80
C LEU A 72 10.00 2.94 4.48
N VAL A 73 10.57 2.59 3.33
CA VAL A 73 10.05 3.01 2.02
C VAL A 73 8.75 2.26 1.70
N ALA A 74 8.72 0.96 1.94
CA ALA A 74 7.55 0.13 1.68
C ALA A 74 6.33 0.58 2.52
N LEU A 75 6.50 0.82 3.81
CA LEU A 75 5.42 1.27 4.70
C LEU A 75 4.87 2.66 4.34
N ARG A 76 5.70 3.54 3.76
CA ARG A 76 5.23 4.83 3.23
C ARG A 76 4.43 4.67 1.94
N ALA A 77 4.77 3.70 1.10
CA ALA A 77 4.08 3.44 -0.17
C ALA A 77 2.81 2.59 0.00
N LEU A 78 2.78 1.70 1.00
CA LEU A 78 1.74 0.69 1.19
C LEU A 78 0.31 1.25 1.28
N PRO A 79 0.01 2.34 2.02
CA PRO A 79 -1.35 2.89 2.07
C PRO A 79 -1.87 3.32 0.70
N ARG A 80 -0.99 3.85 -0.17
CA ARG A 80 -1.34 4.20 -1.54
C ARG A 80 -1.58 2.93 -2.37
N ALA A 81 -0.71 1.93 -2.25
CA ALA A 81 -0.86 0.66 -2.98
C ALA A 81 -2.17 -0.06 -2.64
N LEU A 82 -2.52 -0.15 -1.35
CA LEU A 82 -3.80 -0.73 -0.88
C LEU A 82 -4.99 0.11 -1.37
N ARG A 83 -4.91 1.44 -1.24
CA ARG A 83 -6.00 2.35 -1.63
C ARG A 83 -6.31 2.29 -3.13
N LEU A 84 -5.28 2.30 -3.97
CA LEU A 84 -5.46 2.26 -5.42
C LEU A 84 -6.02 0.93 -5.91
N ARG A 85 -5.69 -0.18 -5.23
CA ARG A 85 -6.25 -1.51 -5.51
C ARG A 85 -7.60 -1.78 -4.84
N GLY A 86 -8.12 -0.85 -4.05
CA GLY A 86 -9.37 -1.03 -3.30
C GLY A 86 -9.29 -2.10 -2.20
N LEU A 87 -8.09 -2.40 -1.69
CA LEU A 87 -7.86 -3.47 -0.73
C LEU A 87 -8.12 -3.01 0.70
N GLY A 88 -8.84 -3.85 1.46
CA GLY A 88 -9.19 -3.68 2.86
C GLY A 88 -9.61 -4.99 3.51
N GLY A 89 -9.93 -4.95 4.80
CA GLY A 89 -10.05 -6.13 5.68
C GLY A 89 -8.77 -6.33 6.49
N GLN A 90 -8.50 -7.58 6.86
CA GLN A 90 -7.27 -7.94 7.56
C GLN A 90 -6.08 -7.84 6.59
N VAL A 91 -5.02 -7.19 7.04
CA VAL A 91 -3.76 -7.03 6.30
C VAL A 91 -2.62 -7.53 7.18
N VAL A 92 -1.84 -8.48 6.66
CA VAL A 92 -0.64 -9.01 7.31
C VAL A 92 0.56 -8.54 6.51
N ILE A 93 1.54 -7.94 7.17
CA ILE A 93 2.73 -7.35 6.56
C ILE A 93 3.95 -8.13 7.04
N ASP A 94 4.55 -8.89 6.14
CA ASP A 94 5.85 -9.52 6.33
C ASP A 94 6.95 -8.53 5.94
N LEU A 95 7.81 -8.23 6.90
CA LEU A 95 8.83 -7.19 6.76
C LEU A 95 10.19 -7.83 6.48
N ALA A 96 11.01 -7.13 5.69
CA ALA A 96 12.40 -7.51 5.50
C ALA A 96 13.16 -7.56 6.84
N PRO A 97 14.26 -8.32 6.94
CA PRO A 97 15.01 -8.50 8.19
C PRO A 97 15.28 -7.18 8.92
N LEU A 98 14.91 -7.10 10.21
CA LEU A 98 15.13 -5.90 11.02
C LEU A 98 15.63 -6.25 12.41
N ALA A 99 16.42 -5.35 13.00
CA ALA A 99 16.86 -5.50 14.40
C ALA A 99 15.71 -5.15 15.36
N MET A 100 15.63 -5.85 16.49
CA MET A 100 14.56 -5.65 17.48
C MET A 100 14.45 -4.19 17.96
N ARG A 101 15.58 -3.49 18.08
CA ARG A 101 15.63 -2.05 18.45
C ARG A 101 14.91 -1.13 17.46
N ASP A 102 14.77 -1.55 16.20
CA ASP A 102 14.18 -0.74 15.14
C ASP A 102 12.67 -0.96 14.98
N ARG A 103 12.08 -1.94 15.68
CA ARG A 103 10.62 -2.24 15.60
C ARG A 103 9.76 -1.01 15.88
N ARG A 104 10.07 -0.24 16.92
CA ARG A 104 9.33 0.98 17.27
C ARG A 104 9.35 2.02 16.14
N ARG A 105 10.50 2.20 15.50
CA ARG A 105 10.65 3.15 14.38
C ARG A 105 9.82 2.74 13.17
N VAL A 106 9.76 1.43 12.90
CA VAL A 106 8.94 0.84 11.83
C VAL A 106 7.45 1.03 12.13
N GLU A 107 7.02 0.75 13.36
CA GLU A 107 5.64 1.00 13.80
C GLU A 107 5.21 2.45 13.66
N ASP A 108 6.03 3.38 14.14
CA ASP A 108 5.74 4.81 14.09
C ASP A 108 5.62 5.30 12.64
N THR A 109 6.48 4.77 11.76
CA THR A 109 6.42 5.05 10.31
C THR A 109 5.14 4.51 9.70
N ALA A 110 4.75 3.28 10.01
CA ALA A 110 3.51 2.68 9.53
C ALA A 110 2.29 3.49 10.00
N LYS A 111 2.18 3.77 11.30
CA LYS A 111 1.06 4.53 11.88
C LYS A 111 0.95 5.92 11.25
N SER A 112 2.07 6.62 11.07
CA SER A 112 2.09 7.93 10.43
C SER A 112 1.63 7.88 8.96
N ALA A 113 2.16 6.94 8.18
CA ALA A 113 1.82 6.79 6.77
C ALA A 113 0.34 6.43 6.56
N PHE A 114 -0.20 5.52 7.38
CA PHE A 114 -1.61 5.14 7.31
C PHE A 114 -2.55 6.24 7.82
N ARG A 115 -2.13 7.04 8.82
CA ARG A 115 -2.91 8.20 9.29
C ARG A 115 -3.05 9.30 8.23
N ALA A 116 -2.06 9.45 7.35
CA ALA A 116 -2.15 10.36 6.20
C ALA A 116 -3.02 9.82 5.06
N CYS A 117 -3.42 8.54 5.11
CA CYS A 117 -4.33 7.94 4.14
C CYS A 117 -5.78 8.21 4.57
N PRO A 118 -6.70 8.55 3.64
CA PRO A 118 -8.10 8.83 4.00
C PRO A 118 -8.92 7.59 4.41
N VAL A 119 -8.35 6.38 4.32
CA VAL A 119 -9.04 5.13 4.65
C VAL A 119 -8.63 4.68 6.03
N ASP A 120 -9.59 4.61 6.95
CA ASP A 120 -9.37 4.21 8.34
C ASP A 120 -8.64 2.87 8.45
N THR A 121 -7.60 2.82 9.27
CA THR A 121 -6.79 1.63 9.51
C THR A 121 -6.39 1.56 10.98
N THR A 122 -6.67 0.43 11.62
CA THR A 122 -6.34 0.14 13.03
C THR A 122 -5.25 -0.92 13.09
N PHE A 123 -4.12 -0.61 13.72
CA PHE A 123 -3.04 -1.58 13.92
C PHE A 123 -3.32 -2.47 15.13
N ALA A 124 -3.20 -3.79 14.93
CA ALA A 124 -3.22 -4.77 16.02
C ALA A 124 -1.85 -4.89 16.69
N GLY A 125 -0.76 -4.65 15.94
CA GLY A 125 0.62 -4.70 16.43
C GLY A 125 1.44 -5.76 15.72
N TRP A 126 2.37 -6.38 16.44
CA TRP A 126 3.20 -7.47 15.95
C TRP A 126 2.63 -8.82 16.33
N THR A 127 2.71 -9.79 15.41
CA THR A 127 2.42 -11.19 15.70
C THR A 127 3.59 -11.85 16.43
N PRO A 128 3.37 -13.00 17.09
CA PRO A 128 4.46 -13.81 17.63
C PRO A 128 5.48 -14.26 16.57
N LEU A 129 5.05 -14.40 15.31
CA LEU A 129 5.92 -14.76 14.18
C LEU A 129 6.72 -13.56 13.63
N GLY A 130 6.42 -12.34 14.07
CA GLY A 130 7.16 -11.14 13.69
C GLY A 130 6.58 -10.36 12.50
N HIS A 131 5.36 -10.69 12.06
CA HIS A 131 4.62 -9.88 11.09
C HIS A 131 3.93 -8.70 11.77
N MET A 132 3.60 -7.65 11.02
CA MET A 132 2.69 -6.60 11.48
C MET A 132 1.28 -6.86 10.99
N GLU A 133 0.28 -6.59 11.83
CA GLU A 133 -1.13 -6.78 11.48
C GLU A 133 -1.93 -5.49 11.65
N CYS A 134 -2.83 -5.24 10.69
CA CYS A 134 -3.81 -4.18 10.79
C CYS A 134 -5.16 -4.57 10.18
N LEU A 135 -6.21 -3.93 10.69
CA LEU A 135 -7.55 -3.98 10.14
C LEU A 135 -7.83 -2.67 9.40
N ARG A 136 -8.08 -2.78 8.10
CA ARG A 136 -8.36 -1.64 7.22
C ARG A 136 -9.82 -1.65 6.78
N LYS A 137 -10.50 -0.50 6.82
CA LYS A 137 -11.89 -0.39 6.37
C LYS A 137 -12.04 -0.70 4.87
N ARG A 138 -13.10 -1.42 4.50
CA ARG A 138 -13.48 -1.65 3.10
C ARG A 138 -14.40 -0.51 2.65
N GLU A 139 -13.89 0.39 1.80
CA GLU A 139 -14.65 1.55 1.29
C GLU A 139 -15.10 1.42 -0.17
N ARG A 140 -14.52 0.49 -0.92
CA ARG A 140 -14.77 0.29 -2.35
C ARG A 140 -14.55 -1.18 -2.73
N LEU A 141 -15.06 -1.58 -3.89
CA LEU A 141 -14.76 -2.88 -4.49
C LEU A 141 -13.26 -2.96 -4.86
N PRO A 142 -12.59 -4.09 -4.64
CA PRO A 142 -11.24 -4.33 -5.10
C PRO A 142 -11.11 -4.26 -6.62
N LEU A 143 -9.99 -3.73 -7.10
CA LEU A 143 -9.74 -3.55 -8.54
C LEU A 143 -9.82 -4.87 -9.32
N HIS A 144 -9.32 -5.96 -8.73
CA HIS A 144 -9.31 -7.29 -9.37
C HIS A 144 -10.71 -7.90 -9.52
N GLU A 145 -11.70 -7.45 -8.74
CA GLU A 145 -13.09 -7.91 -8.85
C GLU A 145 -13.87 -7.17 -9.94
N VAL A 146 -13.40 -5.98 -10.36
CA VAL A 146 -14.12 -5.12 -11.32
C VAL A 146 -13.46 -5.06 -12.70
N MET A 147 -12.19 -5.45 -12.82
CA MET A 147 -11.44 -5.47 -14.09
C MET A 147 -11.33 -6.87 -14.70
N THR A 148 -12.40 -7.67 -14.60
CA THR A 148 -12.48 -9.01 -15.19
C THR A 148 -12.68 -8.93 -16.70
#